data_AF-A0A533RYC4-F1
#
_entry.id   AF-A0A533RYC4-F1
#
_cell.length_a   1.000
_cell.length_b   1.000
_cell.length_c   1.000
_cell.angle_alpha   90.00
_cell.angle_beta   90.00
_cell.angle_gamma   90.00
#
_symmetry.space_group_name_H-M   'P 1'
#
loop_
_entity.id
_entity.type
_entity.pdbx_description
1 polymer ?
#
loop_
_entity_poly.entity_id
_entity_poly.type
_entity_poly.pdbx_seq_one_letter_code
_entity_poly.pdbx_strand_id
1 'polypeptide(L)' 'LTGQDIAAGLKGQELGDLVLLPSVMCKRDEAVFLDGMAVKQLAEELGTRVEIVDLDQGADDLIEKVLN' A
#
# COMPACT_ATOMS: atom_id res chain seq x y z
N LEU A 1 1.84 6.94 9.94
CA LEU A 1 1.10 7.07 8.67
C LEU A 1 0.03 6.00 8.68
N THR A 2 -1.23 6.38 8.55
CA THR A 2 -2.36 5.43 8.49
C THR A 2 -2.93 5.37 7.06
N GLY A 3 -3.93 4.52 6.81
CA GLY A 3 -4.57 4.45 5.49
C GLY A 3 -5.18 5.81 5.07
N GLN A 4 -5.79 6.52 6.00
CA GLN A 4 -6.34 7.87 5.77
C GLN A 4 -5.27 8.90 5.37
N ASP A 5 -4.10 8.89 6.00
CA ASP A 5 -3.00 9.80 5.65
C ASP A 5 -2.53 9.56 4.21
N ILE A 6 -2.45 8.29 3.79
CA ILE A 6 -2.04 7.90 2.44
C ILE A 6 -3.09 8.33 1.43
N ALA A 7 -4.37 8.03 1.71
CA ALA A 7 -5.48 8.45 0.86
C ALA A 7 -5.46 9.97 0.65
N ALA A 8 -5.32 10.75 1.73
CA ALA A 8 -5.27 12.21 1.66
C ALA A 8 -4.05 12.73 0.91
N GLY A 9 -2.87 12.14 1.13
CA GLY A 9 -1.63 12.56 0.49
C GLY A 9 -1.57 12.25 -1.01
N LEU A 10 -2.14 11.11 -1.43
CA LEU A 10 -2.10 10.64 -2.82
C LEU A 10 -3.33 11.04 -3.63
N LYS A 11 -4.37 11.59 -3.01
CA LYS A 11 -5.59 12.03 -3.68
C LYS A 11 -5.28 13.07 -4.77
N GLY A 12 -5.71 12.77 -5.99
CA GLY A 12 -5.56 13.68 -7.14
C GLY A 12 -4.16 13.68 -7.76
N GLN A 13 -3.27 12.78 -7.35
CA GLN A 13 -1.99 12.55 -8.04
C GLN A 13 -2.16 11.52 -9.17
N GLU A 14 -1.27 11.57 -10.17
CA GLU A 14 -1.17 10.53 -11.20
C GLU A 14 -0.36 9.33 -10.65
N LEU A 15 -1.06 8.32 -10.12
CA LEU A 15 -0.46 7.19 -9.39
C LEU A 15 0.01 6.01 -10.26
N GLY A 16 -0.22 6.07 -11.57
CA GLY A 16 0.04 4.95 -12.47
C GLY A 16 -0.80 3.71 -12.13
N ASP A 17 -0.30 2.54 -12.51
CA ASP A 17 -1.04 1.27 -12.43
C ASP A 17 -0.94 0.55 -11.08
N LEU A 18 0.05 0.92 -10.25
CA LEU A 18 0.37 0.23 -9.00
C LEU A 18 1.04 1.16 -7.98
N VAL A 19 0.52 1.15 -6.76
CA VAL A 19 1.11 1.78 -5.57
C VAL A 19 1.63 0.69 -4.63
N LEU A 20 2.92 0.75 -4.31
CA LEU A 20 3.57 -0.17 -3.37
C LEU A 20 3.73 0.50 -2.01
N LEU A 21 3.23 -0.15 -0.97
CA LEU A 21 3.30 0.34 0.41
C LEU A 21 4.01 -0.67 1.32
N PRO A 22 4.87 -0.24 2.24
CA PRO A 22 5.57 -1.16 3.12
C PRO A 22 4.64 -1.77 4.17
N SER A 23 4.88 -3.05 4.49
CA SER A 23 4.14 -3.87 5.48
C SER A 23 4.07 -3.24 6.87
N VAL A 24 5.05 -2.41 7.22
CA VAL A 24 5.10 -1.66 8.50
C VAL A 24 3.90 -0.72 8.72
N MET A 25 3.15 -0.38 7.66
CA MET A 25 1.94 0.44 7.76
C MET A 25 0.68 -0.37 8.11
N CYS A 26 0.76 -1.70 8.05
CA CYS A 26 -0.34 -2.61 8.31
C CYS A 26 -0.24 -3.23 9.72
N LYS A 27 -1.38 -3.71 10.23
CA LYS A 27 -1.41 -4.60 11.38
C LYS A 27 -0.75 -5.93 10.98
N ARG A 28 -0.01 -6.54 11.92
CA ARG A 28 0.74 -7.78 11.65
C ARG A 28 -0.17 -8.83 11.02
N ASP A 29 0.25 -9.37 9.89
CA ASP A 29 -0.42 -10.43 9.13
C ASP A 29 -1.83 -10.09 8.63
N GLU A 30 -2.24 -8.81 8.66
CA GLU A 30 -3.54 -8.35 8.19
C GLU A 30 -3.38 -7.29 7.09
N ALA A 31 -4.16 -7.40 6.01
CA ALA A 31 -4.27 -6.37 4.97
C ALA A 31 -5.12 -5.16 5.44
N VAL A 32 -4.83 -4.68 6.65
CA VAL A 32 -5.55 -3.62 7.36
C VAL A 32 -4.53 -2.65 7.94
N PHE A 33 -4.68 -1.36 7.66
CA PHE A 33 -3.85 -0.30 8.20
C PHE A 33 -4.10 -0.11 9.72
N LEU A 34 -3.20 0.64 10.37
CA LEU A 34 -3.26 0.87 11.81
C LEU A 34 -4.56 1.57 12.27
N ASP A 35 -5.21 2.35 11.40
CA ASP A 35 -6.51 3.01 11.63
C ASP A 35 -7.72 2.12 11.35
N GLY A 36 -7.51 0.86 10.96
CA GLY A 36 -8.59 -0.08 10.63
C GLY A 36 -9.10 0.01 9.20
N MET A 37 -8.53 0.86 8.35
CA MET A 37 -8.84 0.89 6.92
C MET A 37 -8.27 -0.35 6.25
N ALA A 38 -9.05 -1.06 5.43
CA ALA A 38 -8.55 -2.17 4.63
C ALA A 38 -7.76 -1.67 3.42
N VAL A 39 -6.69 -2.38 3.04
CA VAL A 39 -5.89 -2.04 1.85
C VAL A 39 -6.73 -1.96 0.59
N LYS A 40 -7.74 -2.84 0.47
CA LYS A 40 -8.70 -2.81 -0.63
C LYS A 40 -9.51 -1.50 -0.70
N GLN A 41 -9.90 -0.94 0.45
CA GLN A 41 -10.63 0.33 0.48
C GLN A 41 -9.74 1.47 -0.02
N LEU A 42 -8.45 1.44 0.34
CA LEU A 42 -7.49 2.44 -0.17
C LEU A 42 -7.33 2.32 -1.69
N ALA A 43 -7.21 1.10 -2.23
CA ALA A 43 -7.14 0.89 -3.67
C ALA A 43 -8.37 1.42 -4.41
N GLU A 44 -9.57 1.20 -3.85
CA GLU A 44 -10.82 1.74 -4.38
C GLU A 44 -10.85 3.28 -4.35
N GLU A 45 -10.39 3.90 -3.26
CA GLU A 45 -10.33 5.37 -3.13
C GLU A 45 -9.32 6.01 -4.09
N LEU A 46 -8.17 5.38 -4.29
CA LEU A 46 -7.12 5.89 -5.18
C LEU A 46 -7.39 5.57 -6.66
N GLY A 47 -8.30 4.63 -6.95
CA GLY A 47 -8.59 4.19 -8.31
C GLY A 47 -7.44 3.45 -8.99
N THR A 48 -6.48 2.94 -8.20
CA THR A 48 -5.31 2.19 -8.66
C THR A 48 -5.04 1.00 -7.75
N ARG A 49 -4.25 0.03 -8.21
CA ARG A 49 -3.89 -1.13 -7.41
C ARG A 49 -2.98 -0.71 -6.27
N VAL A 50 -3.20 -1.28 -5.10
CA VAL A 50 -2.35 -1.08 -3.93
C VAL A 50 -1.87 -2.44 -3.46
N GLU A 51 -0.56 -2.62 -3.37
CA GLU A 51 0.05 -3.83 -2.83
C GLU A 51 0.97 -3.53 -1.67
N ILE A 52 0.95 -4.45 -0.70
CA ILE A 52 1.83 -4.39 0.45
C ILE A 52 3.11 -5.16 0.11
N VAL A 53 4.26 -4.51 0.32
CA VAL A 53 5.58 -5.12 0.20
C VAL A 53 6.16 -5.39 1.59
N ASP A 54 6.66 -6.61 1.79
CA ASP A 54 7.39 -6.94 3.01
C ASP A 54 8.86 -6.58 2.84
N LEU A 55 9.32 -5.64 3.65
CA LEU A 55 10.71 -5.16 3.63
C LEU A 55 11.58 -5.83 4.69
N ASP A 56 11.01 -6.67 5.56
CA ASP A 56 11.76 -7.32 6.65
C ASP A 56 12.78 -8.35 6.11
N GLN A 57 12.54 -8.92 4.93
CA GLN A 57 13.45 -9.85 4.24
C GLN A 57 14.36 -9.16 3.19
N GLY A 58 14.34 -7.84 3.10
CA GLY A 58 15.12 -7.06 2.13
C GLY A 58 14.30 -6.56 0.94
N ALA A 59 15.00 -6.16 -0.13
CA ALA A 59 14.37 -5.53 -1.29
C ALA A 59 13.84 -6.53 -2.34
N ASP A 60 13.99 -7.83 -2.12
CA ASP A 60 13.65 -8.85 -3.12
C ASP A 60 12.16 -8.84 -3.48
N ASP A 61 11.27 -8.73 -2.47
CA ASP A 61 9.81 -8.64 -2.69
C ASP A 61 9.42 -7.37 -3.46
N LEU A 62 10.10 -6.26 -3.17
CA LEU A 62 9.93 -5.01 -3.93
C LEU A 62 10.32 -5.20 -5.40
N ILE A 63 11.47 -5.84 -5.65
CA ILE A 63 11.97 -6.10 -7.00
C ILE A 63 11.00 -7.01 -7.76
N GLU A 64 10.51 -8.07 -7.12
CA GLU A 64 9.57 -9.02 -7.72
C GLU A 64 8.26 -8.34 -8.15
N LYS A 65 7.71 -7.45 -7.33
CA LYS A 65 6.48 -6.70 -7.66
C LYS A 65 6.65 -5.63 -8.73
N VAL A 66 7.86 -5.10 -8.92
CA VAL A 66 8.12 -4.10 -9.97
C VAL A 66 8.41 -4.76 -11.32
N LEU A 67 8.92 -5.99 -11.32
CA LEU A 67 9.29 -6.72 -12.54
C LEU A 67 8.15 -7.52 -13.18
N ASN A 68 7.10 -7.85 -12.43
CA ASN A 68 5.93 -8.61 -12.91
C ASN A 68 4.70 -7.72 -13.12
#